data_AF-A0A955WQH4-F1
#
_entry.id   AF-A0A955WQH4-F1
#
_cell.length_a   1.000
_cell.length_b   1.000
_cell.length_c   1.000
_cell.angle_alpha   90.00
_cell.angle_beta   90.00
_cell.angle_gamma   90.00
#
_symmetry.space_group_name_H-M   'P 1'
#
loop_
_entity.id
_entity.type
_entity.pdbx_description
1 polymer ?
#
loop_
_entity_poly.entity_id
_entity_poly.type
_entity_poly.pdbx_seq_one_letter_code
_entity_poly.pdbx_strand_id
1 'polypeptide(L)' 'AHEVGHYLGLFHTTETNQRSFDPLPDTQNCANVRNFPEGCPDGNNLMFPLAGADNSQLTEDQVSVVLANPLTKD' A
#
# COMPACT_ATOMS: atom_id res chain seq x y z
N ALA A 1 10.85 -3.14 3.71
CA ALA A 1 9.84 -2.44 4.53
C ALA A 1 8.42 -2.96 4.21
N HIS A 2 8.08 -3.19 2.94
CA HIS A 2 6.79 -3.75 2.49
C HIS A 2 6.22 -4.88 3.38
N GLU A 3 6.98 -5.97 3.57
CA GLU A 3 6.52 -7.11 4.39
C GLU A 3 6.30 -6.77 5.86
N VAL A 4 7.07 -5.81 6.41
CA VAL A 4 6.83 -5.30 7.76
C VAL A 4 5.54 -4.49 7.81
N GLY A 5 5.20 -3.78 6.73
CA GLY A 5 3.89 -3.15 6.56
C GLY A 5 2.75 -4.15 6.66
N HIS A 6 2.84 -5.29 5.97
CA HIS A 6 1.88 -6.39 6.12
C HIS A 6 1.80 -6.93 7.54
N TYR A 7 2.95 -7.17 8.16
CA TYR A 7 3.02 -7.63 9.54
C TYR A 7 2.34 -6.65 10.52
N LEU A 8 2.39 -5.35 10.22
CA LEU A 8 1.78 -4.29 11.02
C LEU A 8 0.33 -3.97 10.62
N GLY A 9 -0.25 -4.69 9.67
CA GLY A 9 -1.68 -4.63 9.34
C GLY A 9 -2.03 -3.83 8.07
N LEU A 10 -1.04 -3.46 7.26
CA LEU A 10 -1.29 -2.86 5.93
C LEU A 10 -1.55 -3.93 4.87
N PHE A 11 -2.35 -3.59 3.87
CA PHE A 11 -2.64 -4.45 2.70
C PHE A 11 -2.11 -3.79 1.44
N HIS A 12 -2.08 -4.53 0.33
CA HIS A 12 -1.73 -3.92 -0.95
C HIS A 12 -2.72 -2.81 -1.30
N THR A 13 -2.22 -1.63 -1.70
CA THR A 13 -3.08 -0.51 -2.16
C THR A 13 -3.96 -0.94 -3.34
N THR A 14 -3.35 -1.65 -4.27
CA THR A 14 -4.00 -2.35 -5.38
C THR A 14 -3.47 -3.77 -5.44
N GLU A 15 -4.32 -4.78 -5.56
CA GLU A 15 -3.86 -6.15 -5.79
C GLU A 15 -3.37 -6.37 -7.23
N THR A 16 -2.54 -7.40 -7.46
CA THR A 16 -2.06 -7.74 -8.81
C THR A 16 -3.18 -8.04 -9.83
N ASN A 17 -4.35 -8.46 -9.33
CA ASN A 17 -5.55 -8.68 -10.14
C ASN A 17 -6.31 -7.38 -10.49
N GLN A 18 -5.96 -6.27 -9.85
CA GLN A 18 -6.49 -4.91 -10.05
C GLN A 18 -8.00 -4.78 -9.84
N ARG A 19 -8.56 -5.69 -9.06
CA ARG A 19 -10.00 -5.76 -8.71
C ARG A 19 -10.23 -5.67 -7.21
N SER A 20 -9.16 -5.67 -6.43
CA SER A 20 -9.17 -5.61 -4.97
C SER A 20 -8.20 -4.51 -4.55
N PHE A 21 -8.61 -3.76 -3.55
CA PHE A 21 -7.92 -2.57 -3.04
C PHE A 21 -7.93 -2.63 -1.52
N ASP A 22 -7.00 -1.95 -0.86
CA ASP A 22 -7.05 -1.80 0.59
C ASP A 22 -8.29 -0.97 1.03
N PRO A 23 -8.69 -1.05 2.31
CA PRO A 23 -9.90 -0.37 2.77
C PRO A 23 -9.66 1.10 3.14
N LEU A 24 -8.48 1.66 2.84
CA LEU A 24 -8.11 3.02 3.25
C LEU A 24 -8.61 4.03 2.20
N PRO A 25 -9.30 5.11 2.59
CA PRO A 25 -9.87 6.05 1.63
C PRO A 25 -8.85 7.01 1.00
N ASP A 26 -7.69 7.21 1.64
CA ASP A 26 -6.64 8.11 1.15
C ASP A 26 -5.60 7.44 0.23
N THR A 27 -5.67 6.12 0.08
CA THR A 27 -4.85 5.36 -0.85
C THR A 27 -5.45 5.46 -2.25
N GLN A 28 -4.62 5.93 -3.19
CA GLN A 28 -4.99 5.88 -4.60
C GLN A 28 -5.04 4.42 -5.06
N ASN A 29 -5.88 4.13 -6.04
CA ASN A 29 -5.98 2.80 -6.63
C ASN A 29 -5.58 2.78 -8.11
N CYS A 30 -5.08 1.64 -8.57
CA CYS A 30 -4.77 1.39 -9.96
C CYS A 30 -5.84 0.49 -10.61
N ALA A 31 -6.99 1.09 -10.95
CA ALA A 31 -8.08 0.37 -11.60
C ALA A 31 -7.86 0.10 -13.11
N ASN A 32 -6.80 0.67 -13.72
CA ASN A 32 -6.58 0.59 -15.18
C ASN A 32 -5.53 -0.48 -15.57
N VAL A 33 -6.04 -1.63 -16.01
CA VAL A 33 -5.27 -2.81 -16.45
C VAL A 33 -4.26 -2.57 -17.55
N ARG A 34 -4.43 -1.54 -18.37
CA ARG A 34 -3.52 -1.31 -19.50
C ARG A 34 -2.18 -0.70 -19.12
N ASN A 35 -2.11 -0.03 -17.97
CA ASN A 35 -0.93 0.71 -17.54
C ASN A 35 -0.31 0.15 -16.26
N PHE A 36 -0.70 -1.05 -15.86
CA PHE A 36 -0.12 -1.69 -14.69
C PHE A 36 1.20 -2.38 -15.08
N PRO A 37 2.30 -2.16 -14.33
CA PRO A 37 2.40 -1.30 -13.13
C PRO A 37 2.80 0.17 -13.38
N GLU A 38 3.40 0.52 -14.52
CA GLU A 38 4.19 1.75 -14.67
C GLU A 38 3.39 3.07 -14.63
N GLY A 39 2.08 3.03 -14.91
CA GLY A 39 1.20 4.19 -14.90
C GLY A 39 0.24 4.24 -13.71
N CYS A 40 0.50 3.44 -12.68
CA CYS A 40 -0.34 3.38 -11.50
C CYS A 40 -0.05 4.57 -10.57
N PRO A 41 -1.08 5.30 -10.10
CA PRO A 41 -0.89 6.48 -9.25
C PRO A 41 -0.38 6.12 -7.85
N ASP A 42 -0.65 4.89 -7.39
CA ASP A 42 -0.13 4.29 -6.16
C ASP A 42 1.21 3.57 -6.33
N GLY A 43 1.85 3.67 -7.51
CA GLY A 43 3.06 2.92 -7.85
C GLY A 43 4.29 3.21 -6.95
N ASN A 44 4.30 4.30 -6.20
CA ASN A 44 5.36 4.62 -5.22
C ASN A 44 4.99 4.32 -3.77
N ASN A 45 3.75 3.87 -3.52
CA ASN A 45 3.31 3.50 -2.19
C ASN A 45 4.09 2.28 -1.71
N LEU A 46 4.48 2.27 -0.43
CA LEU A 46 5.20 1.17 0.22
C LEU A 46 4.49 -0.16 0.02
N MET A 47 3.16 -0.12 -0.03
CA MET A 47 2.29 -1.29 -0.15
C MET A 47 1.82 -1.55 -1.59
N PHE A 48 2.45 -0.98 -2.62
CA PHE A 48 2.18 -1.38 -4.00
C PHE A 48 2.56 -2.87 -4.19
N PRO A 49 1.78 -3.70 -4.92
CA PRO A 49 1.89 -5.16 -4.88
C PRO A 49 3.13 -5.72 -5.60
N LEU A 50 3.86 -4.86 -6.32
CA LEU A 50 5.13 -5.19 -6.95
C LEU A 50 6.26 -4.46 -6.22
N ALA A 51 6.52 -4.88 -4.98
CA ALA A 51 7.49 -4.24 -4.10
C ALA A 51 8.83 -3.95 -4.81
N GLY A 52 9.18 -2.67 -4.89
CA GLY A 52 10.41 -2.15 -5.46
C GLY A 52 11.14 -1.22 -4.49
N ALA A 53 12.41 -0.91 -4.79
CA ALA A 53 13.21 0.00 -3.95
C ALA A 53 12.61 1.41 -3.86
N ASP A 54 11.89 1.83 -4.89
CA ASP A 54 11.23 3.14 -4.97
C ASP A 54 9.87 3.18 -4.24
N ASN A 55 9.32 2.02 -3.85
CA ASN A 55 8.09 1.88 -3.09
C ASN A 55 8.33 2.19 -1.61
N SER A 56 8.22 3.47 -1.25
CA SER A 56 8.67 3.97 0.05
C SER A 56 7.68 4.91 0.73
N GLN A 57 6.60 5.29 0.04
CA GLN A 57 5.65 6.28 0.54
C GLN A 57 4.52 5.63 1.34
N LEU A 58 4.08 6.29 2.40
CA LEU A 58 2.89 5.91 3.17
C LEU A 58 1.91 7.08 3.15
N THR A 59 0.62 6.78 3.16
CA THR A 59 -0.45 7.76 3.36
C THR A 59 -0.68 8.01 4.86
N GLU A 60 -1.47 9.04 5.20
CA GLU A 60 -1.75 9.39 6.60
C GLU A 60 -2.57 8.30 7.30
N ASP A 61 -3.50 7.66 6.59
CA ASP A 61 -4.28 6.54 7.14
C ASP A 61 -3.42 5.29 7.31
N GLN A 62 -2.49 5.00 6.39
CA GLN A 62 -1.54 3.90 6.57
C GLN A 62 -0.64 4.10 7.80
N VAL A 63 -0.16 5.34 8.03
CA VAL A 63 0.59 5.67 9.25
C VAL A 63 -0.29 5.47 10.49
N SER A 64 -1.56 5.87 10.43
CA SER A 64 -2.51 5.67 11.54
C SER A 64 -2.72 4.18 11.87
N VAL A 65 -2.82 3.31 10.87
CA VAL A 65 -2.89 1.85 11.06
C VAL A 65 -1.63 1.34 11.76
N VAL A 66 -0.46 1.75 11.29
CA VAL A 66 0.82 1.35 11.89
C VAL A 66 0.91 1.81 13.35
N LEU A 67 0.61 3.07 13.66
CA LEU A 67 0.66 3.62 15.02
C LEU A 67 -0.40 3.02 15.97
N ALA A 68 -1.53 2.57 15.43
CA ALA A 68 -2.56 1.89 16.20
C ALA A 68 -2.17 0.45 16.57
N ASN A 69 -1.22 -0.16 15.84
CA ASN A 69 -0.79 -1.53 16.05
C ASN A 69 -0.16 -1.70 17.46
N PRO A 70 -0.58 -2.69 18.27
CA PRO A 70 -0.01 -2.90 19.60
C PRO A 70 1.51 -3.18 19.61
N LEU A 71 2.08 -3.65 18.50
CA LEU A 71 3.50 -3.97 18.38
C LEU A 71 4.39 -2.75 18.15
N THR A 72 3.81 -1.57 17.93
CA THR A 72 4.54 -0.30 17.77
C THR A 72 4.38 0.62 18.98
N LYS A 73 3.70 0.17 20.04
CA LYS A 73 3.52 0.92 21.27
C LYS A 73 4.58 0.50 22.27
N ASP A 74 5.31 1.47 22.81
CA ASP A 74 6.21 1.30 23.96
C ASP A 74 5.41 1.06 25.25
#